data_AF-A0A643K5F7-F1
#
_entry.id   AF-A0A643K5F7-F1
#
_cell.length_a   1.000
_cell.length_b   1.000
_cell.length_c   1.000
_cell.angle_alpha   90.00
_cell.angle_beta   90.00
_cell.angle_gamma   90.00
#
_symmetry.space_group_name_H-M   'P 1'
#
loop_
_entity.id
_entity.type
_entity.pdbx_description
1 polymer ?
#
loop_
_entity_poly.entity_id
_entity_poly.type
_entity_poly.pdbx_seq_one_letter_code
_entity_poly.pdbx_strand_id
1 'polypeptide(L)' 'MKRCSHPGCSWRSIAPSEDAALAQFAEHLVESHSKTVDVDIPEGMVQIKLHEEGEWVTTTFEEARKLHDRSHDD' A
#
# COMPACT_ATOMS: atom_id res chain seq x y z
N MET A 1 18.04 6.23 2.47
CA MET A 1 17.20 6.53 3.66
C MET A 1 15.80 6.92 3.17
N LYS A 2 14.78 6.12 3.47
CA LYS A 2 13.37 6.35 3.14
C LYS A 2 12.63 6.86 4.39
N ARG A 3 11.66 7.75 4.20
CA ARG A 3 10.83 8.32 5.27
C ARG A 3 9.37 8.04 4.97
N CYS A 4 8.59 7.72 5.99
CA CYS A 4 7.15 7.56 5.84
C CYS A 4 6.48 8.91 5.49
N SER A 5 5.62 8.92 4.48
CA SER A 5 4.84 10.07 4.05
C SER A 5 3.51 10.22 4.81
N HIS A 6 3.13 9.23 5.63
CA HIS A 6 1.88 9.28 6.40
C HIS A 6 1.89 10.46 7.39
N PRO A 7 0.82 11.28 7.44
CA PRO A 7 0.76 12.44 8.34
C PRO A 7 1.03 12.06 9.80
N GLY A 8 1.96 12.76 10.45
CA GLY A 8 2.31 12.52 11.85
C GLY A 8 3.23 11.32 12.11
N CYS A 9 3.55 10.50 11.10
CA CYS A 9 4.50 9.40 11.26
C CYS A 9 5.95 9.90 11.19
N SER A 10 6.71 9.71 12.28
CA SER A 10 8.12 10.09 12.36
C SER A 10 9.10 8.99 11.90
N TRP A 11 8.59 7.86 11.40
CA TRP A 11 9.40 6.71 11.04
C TRP A 11 10.36 6.98 9.88
N ARG A 12 11.57 6.41 9.96
CA ARG A 12 12.64 6.51 8.97
C ARG A 12 13.42 5.20 8.91
N SER A 13 13.78 4.74 7.70
CA SER A 13 14.60 3.54 7.51
C SER A 13 16.05 3.78 7.97
N ILE A 14 16.68 2.79 8.59
CA ILE A 14 18.12 2.79 8.86
C ILE A 14 18.68 1.52 8.21
N ALA A 15 19.24 1.67 7.01
CA ALA A 15 19.67 0.53 6.20
C ALA A 15 20.92 0.87 5.37
N PRO A 16 21.78 -0.13 5.10
CA PRO A 16 23.06 0.06 4.41
C PRO A 16 22.93 0.25 2.89
N SER A 17 21.76 -0.05 2.30
CA SER A 17 21.48 0.10 0.87
C SER A 17 20.07 0.65 0.64
N GLU A 18 19.80 1.08 -0.59
CA GLU A 18 18.46 1.54 -0.97
C GLU A 18 17.44 0.40 -0.94
N ASP A 19 17.78 -0.78 -1.45
CA ASP A 19 16.89 -1.95 -1.42
C ASP A 19 16.53 -2.36 0.01
N ALA A 20 17.50 -2.36 0.92
CA ALA A 20 17.25 -2.65 2.32
C ALA A 20 16.39 -1.56 2.99
N ALA A 21 16.55 -0.30 2.59
CA ALA A 21 15.69 0.79 3.06
C ALA A 21 14.25 0.66 2.54
N LEU A 22 14.07 0.19 1.30
CA LEU A 22 12.75 -0.09 0.72
C LEU A 22 12.07 -1.28 1.41
N ALA A 23 12.80 -2.35 1.70
CA ALA A 23 12.27 -3.51 2.41
C ALA A 23 11.77 -3.14 3.81
N GLN A 24 12.58 -2.41 4.60
CA GLN A 24 12.15 -1.90 5.91
C GLN A 24 10.94 -0.96 5.81
N PHE A 25 10.88 -0.14 4.76
CA PHE A 25 9.76 0.77 4.57
C PHE A 25 8.46 0.05 4.24
N ALA A 26 8.51 -0.98 3.40
CA ALA A 26 7.35 -1.81 3.08
C ALA A 26 6.81 -2.53 4.33
N GLU A 27 7.70 -3.09 5.15
CA GLU A 27 7.34 -3.72 6.43
C GLU A 27 6.63 -2.73 7.37
N HIS A 28 7.22 -1.54 7.57
CA HIS A 28 6.61 -0.50 8.41
C HIS A 28 5.22 -0.09 7.92
N LEU A 29 5.01 0.07 6.61
CA LEU A 29 3.70 0.43 6.07
C LEU A 29 2.64 -0.63 6.41
N VAL A 30 2.99 -1.92 6.30
CA VAL A 30 2.08 -3.01 6.65
C VAL A 30 1.81 -3.01 8.16
N GLU A 31 2.83 -2.93 8.99
CA GLU A 31 2.64 -3.05 10.45
C GLU A 31 1.94 -1.83 11.08
N SER A 32 2.31 -0.62 10.65
CA SER A 32 1.90 0.61 11.34
C SER A 32 0.73 1.33 10.67
N HIS A 33 0.52 1.07 9.37
CA HIS A 33 -0.42 1.83 8.55
C HIS A 33 -1.39 0.97 7.75
N SER A 34 -1.30 -0.36 7.82
CA SER A 34 -2.37 -1.22 7.34
C SER A 34 -3.43 -1.37 8.42
N LYS A 35 -4.70 -1.36 8.02
CA LYS A 35 -5.81 -1.75 8.86
C LYS A 35 -6.25 -3.12 8.39
N THR A 36 -6.18 -4.13 9.24
CA THR A 36 -6.82 -5.42 8.97
C THR A 36 -8.33 -5.19 8.91
N VAL A 37 -8.92 -5.37 7.74
CA VAL A 37 -10.36 -5.33 7.55
C VAL A 37 -10.84 -6.78 7.53
N ASP A 38 -11.84 -7.09 8.34
CA ASP A 38 -12.48 -8.40 8.37
C ASP A 38 -13.45 -8.50 7.18
N VAL A 39 -12.90 -8.84 6.01
CA VAL A 39 -13.63 -9.03 4.77
C VAL A 39 -13.20 -10.36 4.15
N ASP A 40 -14.17 -11.19 3.79
CA ASP A 40 -13.94 -12.40 3.00
C ASP A 40 -13.54 -12.01 1.57
N ILE A 41 -12.23 -11.80 1.37
CA ILE A 41 -11.65 -11.62 0.04
C ILE A 41 -11.30 -13.00 -0.50
N PRO A 42 -11.83 -13.42 -1.66
CA PRO A 42 -11.49 -14.69 -2.28
C PRO A 42 -9.98 -14.85 -2.47
N GLU A 43 -9.49 -16.09 -2.41
CA GLU A 43 -8.08 -16.40 -2.62
C GLU A 43 -7.59 -15.85 -3.98
N GLY A 44 -6.44 -15.16 -3.97
CA GLY A 44 -5.88 -14.53 -5.17
C GLY A 44 -6.51 -13.18 -5.56
N MET A 45 -7.49 -12.69 -4.79
CA MET A 45 -8.08 -11.37 -4.96
C MET A 45 -7.62 -10.39 -3.87
N VAL A 46 -7.79 -9.10 -4.15
CA VAL A 46 -7.50 -7.98 -3.27
C VAL A 46 -8.66 -6.98 -3.35
N GLN A 47 -8.90 -6.26 -2.26
CA GLN A 47 -9.88 -5.18 -2.26
C GLN A 47 -9.15 -3.83 -2.26
N ILE A 48 -9.46 -2.97 -3.23
CA ILE A 48 -8.83 -1.67 -3.40
C ILE A 48 -9.87 -0.56 -3.39
N LYS A 49 -9.41 0.64 -3.06
CA LYS A 49 -10.20 1.87 -3.14
C LYS A 49 -9.40 2.89 -3.95
N LEU A 50 -9.93 3.34 -5.08
CA LEU A 50 -9.21 4.26 -5.97
C LEU A 50 -9.21 5.71 -5.46
N HIS A 51 -10.23 6.09 -4.69
CA HIS A 51 -10.37 7.41 -4.08
C HIS A 51 -10.83 7.28 -2.62
N GLU A 52 -10.46 8.24 -1.76
CA GLU A 52 -10.81 8.20 -0.34
C GLU A 52 -12.32 8.11 -0.07
N GLU A 53 -13.15 8.65 -0.97
CA GLU A 53 -14.63 8.58 -0.90
C GLU A 53 -15.26 7.54 -1.86
N GLY A 54 -14.44 6.82 -2.63
CA GLY A 54 -14.94 5.85 -3.63
C GLY A 54 -15.55 4.58 -3.04
N GLU A 55 -15.97 3.66 -3.91
CA GLU A 55 -16.40 2.31 -3.52
C GLU A 55 -15.19 1.37 -3.43
N TRP A 56 -15.27 0.37 -2.55
CA TRP A 56 -14.29 -0.70 -2.48
C TRP A 56 -14.55 -1.70 -3.61
N VAL A 57 -13.51 -2.00 -4.38
CA VAL A 57 -13.58 -2.93 -5.52
C VAL A 57 -12.72 -4.15 -5.23
N THR A 58 -13.32 -5.35 -5.27
CA THR A 58 -12.60 -6.61 -5.19
C THR A 58 -12.13 -7.02 -6.59
N THR A 59 -10.83 -7.23 -6.76
CA THR A 59 -10.22 -7.53 -8.06
C THR A 59 -8.95 -8.36 -7.89
N THR A 60 -8.31 -8.78 -8.98
CA THR A 60 -6.99 -9.46 -8.91
C THR A 60 -5.87 -8.44 -8.69
N PHE A 61 -4.72 -8.90 -8.21
CA PHE A 61 -3.56 -8.03 -8.02
C PHE A 61 -3.11 -7.34 -9.32
N GLU A 62 -3.17 -8.04 -10.45
CA GLU A 62 -2.79 -7.49 -11.77
C GLU A 62 -3.75 -6.37 -12.21
N GLU A 63 -5.05 -6.55 -12.02
CA GLU A 63 -6.04 -5.54 -12.37
C GLU A 63 -5.99 -4.35 -11.41
N ALA A 64 -5.73 -4.59 -10.12
CA ALA A 64 -5.51 -3.52 -9.15
C ALA A 64 -4.36 -2.59 -9.57
N ARG A 65 -3.25 -3.17 -10.03
CA ARG A 65 -2.11 -2.41 -10.55
C ARG A 65 -2.50 -1.57 -11.77
N LYS A 66 -3.21 -2.15 -12.75
CA LYS A 66 -3.68 -1.42 -13.94
C LYS A 66 -4.60 -0.26 -13.57
N LEU A 67 -5.50 -0.45 -12.60
CA LEU A 67 -6.40 0.60 -12.14
C LEU A 67 -5.65 1.73 -11.43
N HIS A 68 -4.66 1.40 -10.60
CA HIS A 68 -3.80 2.38 -9.94
C HIS A 68 -3.01 3.23 -10.96
N ASP A 69 -2.39 2.59 -11.95
CA ASP A 69 -1.57 3.26 -12.95
C ASP A 69 -2.45 4.21 -13.79
N ARG A 70 -3.63 3.77 -14.24
CA ARG A 70 -4.60 4.62 -14.96
C ARG A 70 -5.11 5.81 -14.16
N SER A 71 -5.17 5.70 -12.82
CA SER A 71 -5.60 6.78 -11.95
C SER A 71 -4.54 7.86 -11.72
N HIS A 72 -3.27 7.62 -12.11
CA HIS A 72 -2.17 8.56 -11.97
C HIS A 72 -1.82 9.30 -13.27
N ASP A 73 -2.38 8.87 -14.40
CA ASP A 73 -2.20 9.48 -15.73
C ASP A 73 -3.27 10.54 -16.09
N ASP A 74 -4.21 10.85 -15.18
CA ASP A 74 -5.29 11.85 -15.34
C ASP A 74 -5.06 13.10 -14.45
#